data_AF-K1M149-F1
#
_entry.id   AF-K1M149-F1
#
_cell.length_a   1.000
_cell.length_b   1.000
_cell.length_c   1.000
_cell.angle_alpha   90.00
_cell.angle_beta   90.00
_cell.angle_gamma   90.00
#
_symmetry.space_group_name_H-M   'P 1'
#
loop_
_entity.id
_entity.type
_entity.pdbx_description
1 polymer ?
#
loop_
_entity_poly.entity_id
_entity_poly.type
_entity_poly.pdbx_seq_one_letter_code
_entity_poly.pdbx_strand_id
1 'polypeptide(L)'
;MRTFLIKTAVVVLCISGGLLQSQERTYTQKMDSLMQYVDKSQMTTPILYDRVFSFTNLDKKTPNNVDYNYFIQAWSELHRASNNPNFISADELKVLAKESQKNNRIQLGVIHLKYNYIDYGTPQSPKYEFC
;
A
#
# COMPACT_ATOMS: atom_id res chain seq x y z
N MET A 1 58.99 18.60 31.26
CA MET A 1 59.66 17.41 30.69
C MET A 1 58.88 16.16 31.07
N ARG A 2 58.13 15.59 30.13
CA ARG A 2 57.56 14.25 30.19
C ARG A 2 57.35 13.78 28.75
N THR A 3 58.28 12.98 28.27
CA THR A 3 58.23 12.29 26.98
C THR A 3 57.16 11.21 27.09
N PHE A 4 56.01 11.39 26.43
CA PHE A 4 54.97 10.37 26.33
C PHE A 4 54.78 9.97 24.87
N LEU A 5 55.46 8.87 24.53
CA LEU A 5 54.97 7.75 23.74
C LEU A 5 54.25 8.07 22.43
N ILE A 6 55.05 8.13 21.38
CA ILE A 6 54.71 7.57 20.07
C ILE A 6 54.38 6.08 20.29
N LYS A 7 53.14 5.67 20.04
CA LYS A 7 52.76 4.31 19.63
C LYS A 7 51.27 4.26 19.23
N THR A 8 51.05 4.15 17.93
CA THR A 8 50.09 3.21 17.34
C THR A 8 48.61 3.39 17.71
N ALA A 9 47.86 4.04 16.83
CA ALA A 9 46.95 3.34 15.93
C ALA A 9 46.00 4.38 15.32
N VAL A 10 46.23 4.68 14.05
CA VAL A 10 45.17 5.13 13.16
C VAL A 10 44.21 3.93 13.04
N VAL A 11 43.32 3.78 14.02
CA VAL A 11 42.11 3.00 13.83
C VAL A 11 41.18 3.92 13.06
N VAL A 12 41.45 4.05 11.76
CA VAL A 12 40.39 4.29 10.79
C VAL A 12 39.50 3.06 10.90
N LEU A 13 38.56 3.14 11.82
CA LEU A 13 37.47 2.20 11.97
C LEU A 13 36.58 2.44 10.73
N CYS A 14 36.94 1.84 9.60
CA CYS A 14 36.04 1.65 8.46
C CYS A 14 34.92 0.65 8.84
N ILE A 15 34.22 0.91 9.95
CA ILE A 15 32.95 0.26 10.30
C ILE A 15 31.85 1.29 10.05
N SER A 16 31.81 1.77 8.82
CA SER A 16 30.56 2.17 8.19
C SER A 16 30.65 1.79 6.72
N GLY A 17 31.16 0.57 6.45
CA GLY A 17 30.52 -0.27 5.45
C GLY A 17 29.11 -0.53 5.93
N GLY A 18 28.26 0.50 5.82
CA GLY A 18 26.83 0.37 6.01
C GLY A 18 26.45 -0.79 5.11
N LEU A 19 25.93 -1.85 5.73
CA LEU A 19 25.19 -2.84 4.99
C LEU A 19 24.14 -2.04 4.23
N LEU A 20 24.41 -1.79 2.94
CA LEU A 20 23.38 -1.43 1.98
C LEU A 20 22.54 -2.71 1.86
N GLN A 21 21.72 -2.98 2.88
CA GLN A 21 20.54 -3.77 2.68
C GLN A 21 19.76 -2.98 1.64
N SER A 22 19.85 -3.43 0.39
CA SER A 22 18.90 -3.03 -0.64
C SER A 22 17.53 -3.35 -0.08
N GLN A 23 16.87 -2.38 0.55
CA GLN A 23 15.50 -2.55 0.99
C GLN A 23 14.68 -2.83 -0.27
N GLU A 24 14.18 -4.06 -0.39
CA GLU A 24 13.29 -4.38 -1.50
C GLU A 24 12.07 -3.47 -1.40
N ARG A 25 11.87 -2.67 -2.44
CA ARG A 25 10.67 -1.82 -2.54
C ARG A 25 9.44 -2.70 -2.46
N THR A 26 8.46 -2.29 -1.68
CA THR A 26 7.14 -2.91 -1.66
C THR A 26 6.50 -2.81 -3.05
N TYR A 27 5.50 -3.65 -3.33
CA TYR A 27 4.76 -3.57 -4.60
C TYR A 27 4.26 -2.15 -4.89
N THR A 28 3.66 -1.51 -3.88
CA THR A 28 3.13 -0.14 -4.01
C THR A 28 4.22 0.88 -4.30
N GLN A 29 5.39 0.78 -3.65
CA GLN A 29 6.52 1.66 -3.95
C GLN A 29 7.09 1.46 -5.37
N LYS A 30 7.11 0.21 -5.86
CA LYS A 30 7.50 -0.08 -7.25
C LYS A 30 6.48 0.54 -8.21
N MET A 31 5.19 0.37 -7.95
CA MET A 31 4.14 0.91 -8.79
C MET A 31 4.12 2.44 -8.78
N ASP A 32 4.33 3.07 -7.62
CA ASP A 32 4.48 4.52 -7.49
C ASP A 32 5.63 5.06 -8.35
N SER A 33 6.73 4.30 -8.43
CA SER A 33 7.88 4.66 -9.28
C SER A 33 7.55 4.57 -10.78
N LEU A 34 6.74 3.60 -11.19
CA LEU A 34 6.28 3.45 -12.58
C LEU A 34 5.27 4.55 -12.94
N MET A 35 4.37 4.87 -12.00
CA MET A 35 3.30 5.85 -12.18
C MET A 35 3.72 7.30 -11.95
N GLN A 36 5.01 7.58 -11.69
CA GLN A 36 5.47 8.95 -11.43
C GLN A 36 5.25 9.89 -12.64
N TYR A 37 5.16 9.33 -13.84
CA TYR A 37 4.94 10.06 -15.09
C TYR A 37 3.47 10.14 -15.51
N VAL A 38 2.56 9.50 -14.77
CA VAL A 38 1.13 9.57 -15.07
C VAL A 38 0.60 10.90 -14.53
N ASP A 39 -0.07 11.68 -15.37
CA ASP A 39 -0.70 12.93 -14.93
C ASP A 39 -1.92 12.67 -14.05
N LYS A 40 -1.74 12.79 -12.74
CA LYS A 40 -2.77 12.55 -11.73
C LYS A 40 -3.74 13.72 -11.55
N SER A 41 -3.65 14.78 -12.36
CA SER A 41 -4.51 15.97 -12.26
C SER A 41 -6.01 15.66 -12.37
N GLN A 42 -6.35 14.58 -13.07
CA GLN A 42 -7.74 14.14 -13.29
C GLN A 42 -8.29 13.24 -12.16
N MET A 43 -7.46 12.83 -11.19
CA MET A 43 -7.93 11.99 -10.08
C MET A 43 -8.88 12.78 -9.18
N THR A 44 -10.06 12.20 -8.92
CA THR A 44 -11.10 12.84 -8.08
C THR A 44 -11.01 12.46 -6.60
N THR A 45 -10.17 11.48 -6.27
CA THR A 45 -9.97 10.96 -4.91
C THR A 45 -8.50 10.61 -4.67
N PRO A 46 -8.03 10.52 -3.42
CA PRO A 46 -6.64 10.15 -3.13
C PRO A 46 -6.35 8.66 -3.32
N ILE A 47 -7.35 7.86 -3.75
CA ILE A 47 -7.24 6.42 -3.92
C ILE A 47 -7.06 6.11 -5.41
N LEU A 48 -5.93 5.48 -5.75
CA LEU A 48 -5.65 4.95 -7.08
C LEU A 48 -5.45 3.44 -6.97
N TYR A 49 -6.44 2.67 -7.44
CA TYR A 49 -6.50 1.23 -7.20
C TYR A 49 -5.37 0.46 -7.89
N ASP A 50 -4.92 0.91 -9.06
CA ASP A 50 -3.77 0.36 -9.78
C ASP A 50 -2.44 0.38 -8.99
N ARG A 51 -2.34 1.16 -7.90
CA ARG A 51 -1.14 1.19 -7.03
C ARG A 51 -0.95 -0.10 -6.22
N VAL A 52 -1.98 -0.95 -6.17
CA VAL A 52 -1.95 -2.21 -5.44
C VAL A 52 -2.27 -3.36 -6.37
N PHE A 53 -1.73 -4.53 -6.04
CA PHE A 53 -2.15 -5.75 -6.70
C PHE A 53 -3.59 -6.08 -6.30
N SER A 54 -4.46 -6.25 -7.30
CA SER A 54 -5.89 -6.48 -7.14
C SER A 54 -6.17 -7.98 -7.00
N PHE A 55 -6.53 -8.44 -5.80
CA PHE A 55 -7.09 -9.78 -5.60
C PHE A 55 -8.62 -9.75 -5.69
N THR A 56 -9.25 -8.62 -5.33
CA THR A 56 -10.72 -8.51 -5.29
C THR A 56 -11.35 -8.02 -6.58
N ASN A 57 -10.57 -7.48 -7.53
CA ASN A 57 -11.03 -7.00 -8.83
C ASN A 57 -12.20 -6.00 -8.72
N LEU A 58 -12.12 -5.06 -7.77
CA LEU A 58 -13.18 -4.06 -7.53
C LEU A 58 -13.45 -3.21 -8.78
N ASP A 59 -12.43 -2.98 -9.60
CA ASP A 59 -12.46 -2.26 -10.88
C ASP A 59 -13.27 -2.97 -11.98
N LYS A 60 -13.54 -4.28 -11.82
CA LYS A 60 -14.23 -5.08 -12.84
C LYS A 60 -15.62 -5.51 -12.39
N LYS A 61 -15.68 -6.29 -11.31
CA LYS A 61 -16.93 -6.89 -10.83
C LYS A 61 -16.77 -7.43 -9.41
N THR A 62 -17.62 -6.96 -8.51
CA THR A 62 -17.82 -7.59 -7.21
C THR A 62 -18.63 -8.88 -7.36
N PRO A 63 -18.20 -10.01 -6.75
CA PRO A 63 -19.01 -11.23 -6.70
C PRO A 63 -20.35 -11.01 -6.00
N ASN A 64 -21.38 -11.78 -6.38
CA ASN A 64 -22.70 -11.69 -5.74
C ASN A 64 -22.69 -12.22 -4.30
N ASN A 65 -21.75 -13.09 -3.95
CA ASN A 65 -21.56 -13.68 -2.64
C ASN A 65 -20.19 -13.28 -2.09
N VAL A 66 -20.15 -12.17 -1.35
CA VAL A 66 -18.95 -11.73 -0.64
C VAL A 66 -18.99 -12.25 0.79
N ASP A 67 -17.86 -12.78 1.25
CA ASP A 67 -17.67 -13.21 2.63
C ASP A 67 -16.76 -12.22 3.38
N TYR A 68 -16.51 -12.53 4.66
CA TYR A 68 -15.63 -11.74 5.51
C TYR A 68 -14.21 -11.59 4.92
N ASN A 69 -13.65 -12.64 4.31
CA ASN A 69 -12.28 -12.60 3.80
C ASN A 69 -12.20 -11.69 2.57
N TYR A 70 -13.16 -11.80 1.64
CA TYR A 70 -13.27 -10.91 0.50
C TYR A 70 -13.41 -9.46 0.97
N PHE A 71 -14.28 -9.19 1.94
CA PHE A 71 -14.48 -7.85 2.50
C PHE A 71 -13.19 -7.26 3.07
N ILE A 72 -12.48 -8.02 3.90
CA ILE A 72 -11.22 -7.59 4.53
C ILE A 72 -10.12 -7.38 3.48
N GLN A 73 -10.06 -8.23 2.45
CA GLN A 73 -9.12 -8.08 1.35
C GLN A 73 -9.40 -6.81 0.56
N ALA A 74 -10.66 -6.55 0.19
CA ALA A 74 -11.08 -5.33 -0.51
C ALA A 74 -10.75 -4.07 0.31
N TRP A 75 -11.03 -4.10 1.62
CA TRP A 75 -10.69 -3.01 2.54
C TRP A 75 -9.18 -2.76 2.61
N SER A 76 -8.38 -3.83 2.70
CA SER A 76 -6.91 -3.76 2.69
C SER A 76 -6.35 -3.15 1.42
N GLU A 77 -6.90 -3.55 0.26
CA GLU A 77 -6.50 -3.03 -1.04
C GLU A 77 -6.82 -1.54 -1.17
N LEU A 78 -8.04 -1.12 -0.82
CA LEU A 78 -8.44 0.29 -0.83
C LEU A 78 -7.60 1.14 0.11
N HIS A 79 -7.30 0.64 1.33
CA HIS A 79 -6.45 1.34 2.29
C HIS A 79 -5.04 1.56 1.73
N ARG A 80 -4.43 0.51 1.17
CA ARG A 80 -3.08 0.58 0.58
C ARG A 80 -3.02 1.38 -0.72
N ALA A 81 -4.11 1.40 -1.49
CA ALA A 81 -4.24 2.19 -2.71
C ALA A 81 -4.34 3.70 -2.43
N SER A 82 -4.76 4.08 -1.23
CA SER A 82 -4.81 5.49 -0.82
C SER A 82 -3.42 6.06 -0.61
N ASN A 83 -3.17 7.27 -1.14
CA ASN A 83 -1.95 8.03 -0.80
C ASN A 83 -2.00 8.60 0.62
N ASN A 84 -3.20 8.80 1.15
CA ASN A 84 -3.44 9.31 2.50
C ASN A 84 -4.73 8.66 3.05
N PRO A 85 -4.67 7.41 3.53
CA PRO A 85 -5.85 6.73 4.06
C PRO A 85 -6.39 7.47 5.29
N ASN A 86 -7.68 7.82 5.24
CA ASN A 86 -8.40 8.48 6.34
C ASN A 86 -9.38 7.54 7.07
N PHE A 87 -9.18 6.23 6.91
CA PHE A 87 -9.95 5.17 7.53
C PHE A 87 -9.00 4.10 8.08
N ILE A 88 -9.50 3.31 9.03
CA ILE A 88 -8.69 2.32 9.75
C ILE A 88 -8.10 1.26 8.83
N SER A 89 -6.97 0.67 9.25
CA SER A 89 -6.35 -0.43 8.51
C SER A 89 -7.21 -1.70 8.54
N ALA A 90 -6.96 -2.63 7.61
CA ALA A 90 -7.61 -3.93 7.63
C ALA A 90 -7.32 -4.73 8.91
N ASP A 91 -6.14 -4.56 9.51
CA ASP A 91 -5.79 -5.27 10.75
C ASP A 91 -6.53 -4.70 11.97
N GLU A 92 -6.68 -3.39 12.04
CA GLU A 92 -7.50 -2.73 13.06
C GLU A 92 -8.98 -3.12 12.92
N LEU A 93 -9.50 -3.14 11.69
CA LEU A 93 -10.86 -3.60 11.42
C LEU A 93 -11.08 -5.06 11.86
N LYS A 94 -10.11 -5.97 11.62
CA LYS A 94 -10.18 -7.36 12.10
C LYS A 94 -10.25 -7.43 13.63
N VAL A 95 -9.58 -6.54 14.35
CA VAL A 95 -9.64 -6.48 15.82
C VAL A 95 -11.05 -6.09 16.27
N LEU A 96 -11.60 -5.01 15.70
CA LEU A 96 -12.96 -4.56 16.00
C LEU A 96 -14.02 -5.62 15.69
N ALA A 97 -13.88 -6.33 14.57
CA ALA A 97 -14.74 -7.44 14.20
C ALA A 97 -14.70 -8.56 15.26
N LYS A 98 -13.50 -8.99 15.66
CA LYS A 98 -13.33 -10.02 16.71
C LYS A 98 -13.93 -9.59 18.06
N GLU A 99 -13.78 -8.33 18.45
CA GLU A 99 -14.37 -7.80 19.69
C GLU A 99 -15.90 -7.77 19.63
N SER A 100 -16.47 -7.42 18.48
CA SER A 100 -17.92 -7.48 18.26
C SER A 100 -18.45 -8.91 18.33
N GLN A 101 -17.71 -9.90 17.79
CA GLN A 101 -18.10 -11.32 17.88
C GLN A 101 -18.16 -11.80 19.33
N LYS A 102 -17.18 -11.45 20.17
CA LYS A 102 -17.17 -11.80 21.60
C LYS A 102 -18.39 -11.28 22.36
N ASN A 103 -18.99 -10.20 21.88
CA ASN A 103 -20.17 -9.57 22.46
C ASN A 103 -21.49 -10.08 21.85
N ASN A 104 -21.48 -11.23 21.15
CA ASN A 104 -22.66 -11.84 20.50
C ASN A 104 -23.38 -10.90 19.51
N ARG A 105 -22.64 -10.03 18.82
CA ARG A 105 -23.19 -9.09 17.83
C ARG A 105 -22.91 -9.56 16.41
N ILE A 106 -23.93 -9.49 15.55
CA ILE A 106 -23.80 -9.67 14.11
C ILE A 106 -23.03 -8.49 13.53
N GLN A 107 -21.98 -8.76 12.77
CA GLN A 107 -21.26 -7.73 12.02
C GLN A 107 -21.80 -7.64 10.60
N LEU A 108 -22.07 -6.41 10.18
CA LEU A 108 -22.39 -6.06 8.80
C LEU A 108 -21.34 -5.07 8.31
N GLY A 109 -20.61 -5.43 7.25
CA GLY A 109 -19.62 -4.59 6.62
C GLY A 109 -20.17 -3.96 5.35
N VAL A 110 -19.97 -2.64 5.18
CA VAL A 110 -20.31 -1.92 3.95
C VAL A 110 -19.10 -1.10 3.52
N ILE A 111 -18.68 -1.26 2.26
CA ILE A 111 -17.67 -0.39 1.64
C ILE A 111 -18.40 0.60 0.76
N HIS A 112 -18.37 1.87 1.13
CA HIS A 112 -18.91 2.96 0.32
C HIS A 112 -17.81 4.01 0.10
N LEU A 113 -16.91 3.71 -0.83
CA LEU A 113 -15.77 4.56 -1.17
C LEU A 113 -15.74 4.79 -2.68
N LYS A 114 -15.34 6.01 -3.07
CA LYS A 114 -14.97 6.31 -4.45
C LYS A 114 -13.45 6.16 -4.59
N TYR A 115 -13.02 5.55 -5.67
CA TYR A 115 -11.61 5.38 -6.01
C TYR A 115 -11.43 5.58 -7.51
N ASN A 116 -10.20 5.90 -7.93
CA ASN A 116 -9.85 6.01 -9.33
C ASN A 116 -9.14 4.72 -9.77
N TYR A 117 -9.31 4.35 -11.02
CA TYR A 117 -8.47 3.35 -11.69
C TYR A 117 -8.10 3.85 -13.10
N ILE A 118 -7.06 3.27 -13.69
CA ILE A 118 -6.63 3.60 -15.05
C ILE A 118 -7.42 2.75 -16.05
N ASP A 119 -8.15 3.40 -16.97
CA ASP A 119 -8.67 2.73 -18.15
C ASP A 119 -7.54 2.59 -19.17
N TYR A 120 -7.03 1.36 -19.31
CA TYR A 120 -6.02 1.01 -20.30
C TYR A 120 -6.61 0.86 -21.72
N GLY A 121 -7.93 0.96 -21.88
CA GLY A 121 -8.65 0.73 -23.12
C GLY A 121 -8.65 -0.73 -23.54
N THR A 122 -8.59 -0.97 -24.85
CA THR A 122 -8.49 -2.32 -25.42
C THR A 122 -7.17 -2.46 -26.18
N PRO A 123 -6.72 -3.70 -26.49
CA PRO A 123 -5.52 -3.88 -27.31
C PRO A 123 -5.59 -3.17 -28.67
N GLN A 124 -6.79 -2.96 -29.21
CA GLN A 124 -7.02 -2.28 -30.49
C GLN A 124 -7.20 -0.76 -30.34
N SER A 125 -7.56 -0.28 -29.14
CA SER A 125 -7.73 1.14 -28.82
C SER A 125 -7.23 1.42 -27.40
N PRO A 126 -5.91 1.56 -27.21
CA PRO A 126 -5.34 1.86 -25.90
C PRO A 126 -5.82 3.21 -25.37
N LYS A 127 -6.00 3.30 -24.07
CA LYS A 127 -6.33 4.52 -23.32
C LYS A 127 -5.45 4.61 -22.07
N TYR A 128 -5.37 5.80 -21.48
CA TYR A 128 -4.64 6.04 -20.23
C TYR A 128 -5.34 7.15 -19.44
N GLU A 129 -6.64 6.99 -19.21
CA GLU A 129 -7.48 7.97 -18.54
C GLU A 129 -7.92 7.44 -17.17
N PHE A 130 -8.18 8.34 -16.22
CA PHE A 130 -8.71 7.96 -14.91
C PHE A 130 -10.23 7.85 -14.97
N CYS A 131 -10.77 6.75 -14.42
CA CYS A 131 -12.20 6.48 -14.27
C CYS A 131 -12.61 6.43 -12.80
#